data_AF-I0GVE7-F1
#
_entry.id   AF-I0GVE7-F1
#
_cell.length_a   1.000
_cell.length_b   1.000
_cell.length_c   1.000
_cell.angle_alpha   90.00
_cell.angle_beta   90.00
_cell.angle_gamma   90.00
#
_symmetry.space_group_name_H-M   'P 1'
#
loop_
_entity.id
_entity.type
_entity.pdbx_description
1 polymer ?
#
loop_
_entity_poly.entity_id
_entity_poly.type
_entity_poly.pdbx_seq_one_letter_code
_entity_poly.pdbx_strand_id
1 'polypeptide(L)'
;MADCVVKQYCLTGEKRGECRKCKEYNKFERKKSKSRQATGRANKRKGKESEKKLLLHFQRQGLESRIIEGSGAYKKSKGEGFDSDLRVTILDKERKVENKKYASKASALHRIRRLIGETDILYITGFCYIMDENIFYDVVKNSENYSVGEAANIKAIHTAENTYKIREVSDRDFGWLHKFFEQDYADIVSLDESYRDFLFCLQTGFFKEII
;
A
#
# COMPACT_ATOMS: atom_id res chain seq x y z
N MET A 1 17.81 48.46 -20.85
CA MET A 1 17.47 47.09 -20.43
C MET A 1 18.64 46.60 -19.60
N ALA A 2 18.42 46.27 -18.32
CA ALA A 2 19.51 46.02 -17.38
C ALA A 2 19.57 44.53 -17.03
N ASP A 3 20.76 43.94 -17.20
CA ASP A 3 21.05 42.52 -16.97
C ASP A 3 20.76 42.08 -15.53
N CYS A 4 20.01 40.99 -15.41
CA CYS A 4 19.71 40.36 -14.12
C CYS A 4 20.87 39.46 -13.69
N VAL A 5 21.91 40.05 -13.08
CA VAL A 5 22.98 39.30 -12.40
C VAL A 5 22.43 38.80 -11.06
N VAL A 6 22.16 37.50 -10.96
CA VAL A 6 21.67 36.85 -9.73
C VAL A 6 22.73 37.00 -8.63
N LYS A 7 22.58 38.00 -7.75
CA LYS A 7 23.47 38.20 -6.60
C LYS A 7 23.09 37.28 -5.43
N GLN A 8 24.10 36.84 -4.67
CA GLN A 8 24.00 35.98 -3.47
C GLN A 8 22.94 36.40 -2.42
N TYR A 9 22.50 37.67 -2.42
CA TYR A 9 21.55 38.22 -1.45
C TYR A 9 20.09 37.75 -1.63
N CYS A 10 19.75 36.99 -2.67
CA CYS A 10 18.44 36.33 -2.77
C CYS A 10 18.28 35.12 -1.81
N LEU A 11 19.33 34.76 -1.05
CA LEU A 11 19.35 33.57 -0.19
C LEU A 11 18.97 33.86 1.27
N THR A 12 18.93 35.13 1.69
CA THR A 12 18.73 35.50 3.10
C THR A 12 17.31 35.99 3.33
N GLY A 13 16.41 35.01 3.45
CA GLY A 13 15.20 35.09 4.27
C GLY A 13 14.24 36.24 4.01
N GLU A 14 13.25 36.03 3.13
CA GLU A 14 11.99 36.76 3.20
C GLU A 14 10.81 35.88 2.80
N LYS A 15 9.72 36.02 3.56
CA LYS A 15 8.46 35.29 3.39
C LYS A 15 7.80 35.73 2.08
N ARG A 16 7.35 34.77 1.28
CA ARG A 16 6.61 34.93 0.01
C ARG A 16 7.42 35.46 -1.19
N GLY A 17 8.24 34.60 -1.78
CA GLY A 17 8.13 34.22 -3.21
C GLY A 17 8.25 35.29 -4.29
N GLU A 18 8.62 36.53 -3.96
CA GLU A 18 8.83 37.60 -4.93
C GLU A 18 10.18 38.24 -4.65
N CYS A 19 11.07 38.23 -5.64
CA CYS A 19 12.21 39.14 -5.60
C CYS A 19 11.66 40.55 -5.91
N ARG A 20 11.64 41.45 -4.91
CA ARG A 20 11.14 42.84 -5.05
C ARG A 20 11.75 43.63 -6.21
N LYS A 21 12.93 43.20 -6.71
CA LYS A 21 13.64 43.84 -7.83
C LYS A 21 13.22 43.32 -9.20
N CYS A 22 13.06 42.01 -9.37
CA CYS A 22 12.76 41.43 -10.69
C CYS A 22 11.32 40.94 -10.84
N LYS A 23 10.51 40.90 -9.78
CA LYS A 23 9.12 40.42 -9.76
C LYS A 23 8.92 39.01 -10.37
N GLU A 24 9.99 38.26 -10.57
CA GLU A 24 9.91 36.89 -11.10
C GLU A 24 9.47 35.92 -9.99
N TYR A 25 8.40 35.17 -10.27
CA TYR A 25 7.94 34.09 -9.42
C TYR A 25 8.67 32.77 -9.77
N ASN A 26 8.96 31.96 -8.75
CA ASN A 26 9.28 30.53 -8.87
C ASN A 26 10.64 30.12 -9.50
N LYS A 27 11.78 30.65 -9.03
CA LYS A 27 13.10 30.03 -9.32
C LYS A 27 13.76 29.29 -8.14
N PHE A 28 13.12 29.22 -6.98
CA PHE A 28 13.69 28.53 -5.82
C PHE A 28 12.78 27.39 -5.37
N GLU A 29 13.24 26.14 -5.55
CA GLU A 29 12.67 24.99 -4.84
C GLU A 29 12.74 25.28 -3.34
N ARG A 30 11.58 25.57 -2.73
CA ARG A 30 11.52 25.85 -1.30
C ARG A 30 11.95 24.61 -0.54
N LYS A 31 13.12 24.67 0.09
CA LYS A 31 13.57 23.64 1.03
C LYS A 31 12.51 23.50 2.13
N LYS A 32 12.00 22.27 2.34
CA LYS A 32 11.00 21.97 3.39
C LYS A 32 11.49 22.49 4.75
N SER A 33 10.61 22.95 5.62
CA SER A 33 11.00 23.38 6.98
C SER A 33 11.68 22.25 7.76
N LYS A 34 12.53 22.58 8.76
CA LYS A 34 13.20 21.58 9.61
C LYS A 34 12.20 20.61 10.25
N SER A 35 11.04 21.11 10.72
CA SER A 35 9.97 20.29 11.28
C SER A 35 9.40 19.31 10.24
N ARG A 36 9.04 19.79 9.04
CA ARG A 36 8.53 18.93 7.96
C ARG A 36 9.56 17.89 7.51
N GLN A 37 10.85 18.24 7.51
CA GLN A 37 11.92 17.28 7.23
C GLN A 37 12.03 16.21 8.33
N ALA A 38 11.91 16.59 9.60
CA ALA A 38 11.93 15.65 10.72
C ALA A 38 10.73 14.68 10.65
N THR A 39 9.53 15.20 10.41
CA THR A 39 8.31 14.39 10.20
C THR A 39 8.49 13.44 9.01
N GLY A 40 9.02 13.92 7.88
CA GLY A 40 9.28 13.08 6.72
C GLY A 40 10.26 11.93 7.01
N ARG A 41 11.32 12.21 7.79
CA ARG A 41 12.27 11.18 8.23
C ARG A 41 11.63 10.16 9.16
N ALA A 42 10.81 10.61 10.11
CA ALA A 42 10.08 9.73 11.01
C ALA A 42 9.09 8.83 10.25
N ASN A 43 8.33 9.39 9.31
CA ASN A 43 7.41 8.62 8.48
C ASN A 43 8.13 7.59 7.61
N LYS A 44 9.27 7.97 7.01
CA LYS A 44 10.11 7.02 6.24
C LYS A 44 10.59 5.86 7.11
N ARG A 45 11.00 6.12 8.36
CA ARG A 45 11.43 5.08 9.29
C ARG A 45 10.28 4.13 9.62
N LYS A 46 9.10 4.67 9.96
CA LYS A 46 7.91 3.88 10.26
C LYS A 46 7.45 3.02 9.08
N GLY A 47 7.55 3.53 7.84
CA GLY A 47 7.29 2.76 6.63
C GLY A 47 8.22 1.54 6.53
N LYS A 48 9.53 1.76 6.67
CA LYS A 48 10.51 0.66 6.67
C LYS A 48 10.32 -0.35 7.79
N GLU A 49 9.93 0.10 8.99
CA GLU A 49 9.60 -0.80 10.10
C GLU A 49 8.36 -1.65 9.78
N SER A 50 7.35 -1.06 9.15
CA SER A 50 6.16 -1.77 8.67
C SER A 50 6.49 -2.81 7.59
N GLU A 51 7.34 -2.46 6.61
CA GLU A 51 7.81 -3.40 5.58
C GLU A 51 8.56 -4.59 6.19
N LYS A 52 9.46 -4.34 7.15
CA LYS A 52 10.16 -5.40 7.89
C LYS A 52 9.21 -6.27 8.71
N LYS A 53 8.21 -5.66 9.35
CA LYS A 53 7.17 -6.39 10.06
C LYS A 53 6.46 -7.32 9.09
N LEU A 54 5.98 -6.81 7.95
CA LEU A 54 5.28 -7.62 6.96
C LEU A 54 6.11 -8.80 6.46
N LEU A 55 7.39 -8.56 6.13
CA LEU A 55 8.34 -9.61 5.74
C LEU A 55 8.39 -10.75 6.76
N LEU A 56 8.50 -10.42 8.05
CA LEU A 56 8.54 -11.42 9.13
C LEU A 56 7.23 -12.20 9.23
N HIS A 57 6.08 -11.56 8.99
CA HIS A 57 4.79 -12.25 9.00
C HIS A 57 4.70 -13.26 7.85
N PHE A 58 5.11 -12.90 6.63
CA PHE A 58 5.18 -13.84 5.51
C PHE A 58 6.12 -15.03 5.80
N GLN A 59 7.34 -14.75 6.26
CA GLN A 59 8.33 -15.79 6.57
C GLN A 59 7.87 -16.74 7.67
N ARG A 60 7.19 -16.23 8.71
CA ARG A 60 6.62 -17.07 9.80
C ARG A 60 5.54 -18.02 9.29
N GLN A 61 4.87 -17.66 8.20
CA GLN A 61 3.84 -18.49 7.57
C GLN A 61 4.42 -19.40 6.49
N GLY A 62 5.75 -19.45 6.36
CA GLY A 62 6.45 -20.31 5.39
C GLY A 62 6.49 -19.73 3.97
N LEU A 63 6.10 -18.47 3.76
CA LEU A 63 6.12 -17.85 2.43
C LEU A 63 7.49 -17.25 2.13
N GLU A 64 8.08 -17.66 1.01
CA GLU A 64 9.29 -17.04 0.49
C GLU A 64 9.01 -15.58 0.14
N SER A 65 9.76 -14.65 0.74
CA SER A 65 9.51 -13.23 0.58
C SER A 65 10.77 -12.39 0.77
N ARG A 66 10.80 -11.21 0.13
CA ARG A 66 11.92 -10.26 0.17
C ARG A 66 11.44 -8.82 0.04
N ILE A 67 12.19 -7.90 0.67
CA ILE A 67 12.00 -6.45 0.50
C ILE A 67 12.75 -5.99 -0.74
N ILE A 68 12.13 -5.12 -1.53
CA ILE A 68 12.77 -4.47 -2.67
C ILE A 68 13.43 -3.17 -2.19
N GLU A 69 14.76 -3.19 -2.11
CA GLU A 69 15.52 -2.03 -1.64
C GLU A 69 15.50 -0.88 -2.66
N GLY A 70 15.22 0.32 -2.16
CA GLY A 70 15.29 1.53 -2.96
C GLY A 70 14.25 2.56 -2.55
N SER A 71 14.25 3.69 -3.25
CA SER A 71 13.17 4.69 -3.18
C SER A 71 12.64 4.94 -4.59
N GLY A 72 11.39 5.38 -4.74
CA GLY A 72 10.67 5.41 -6.03
C GLY A 72 11.47 5.83 -7.26
N ALA A 73 12.30 6.88 -7.19
CA ALA A 73 13.14 7.29 -8.34
C ALA A 73 14.25 6.27 -8.66
N TYR A 74 14.90 5.72 -7.64
CA TYR A 74 15.90 4.66 -7.80
C TYR A 74 15.28 3.37 -8.32
N LYS A 75 14.11 3.00 -7.77
CA LYS A 75 13.32 1.84 -8.19
C LYS A 75 12.98 1.93 -9.70
N LYS A 76 12.44 3.07 -10.14
CA LYS A 76 12.13 3.34 -11.55
C LYS A 76 13.35 3.28 -12.47
N SER A 77 14.53 3.70 -11.99
CA SER A 77 15.76 3.67 -12.79
C SER A 77 16.37 2.26 -12.95
N LYS A 78 15.98 1.30 -12.10
CA LYS A 78 16.52 -0.07 -12.13
C LYS A 78 15.74 -1.03 -13.04
N GLY A 79 14.56 -0.62 -13.51
CA GLY A 79 13.73 -1.41 -14.42
C GLY A 79 12.85 -2.43 -13.71
N GLU A 80 12.51 -3.48 -14.45
CA GLU A 80 11.59 -4.54 -14.03
C GLU A 80 12.06 -5.26 -12.75
N GLY A 81 11.13 -5.61 -11.86
CA GLY A 81 11.44 -6.29 -10.59
C GLY A 81 11.72 -5.36 -9.40
N PHE A 82 11.79 -4.04 -9.61
CA PHE A 82 12.07 -3.05 -8.56
C PHE A 82 10.90 -2.11 -8.23
N ASP A 83 9.69 -2.39 -8.74
CA ASP A 83 8.53 -1.49 -8.66
C ASP A 83 7.80 -1.52 -7.31
N SER A 84 7.62 -2.69 -6.66
CA SER A 84 6.86 -2.76 -5.40
C SER A 84 7.72 -2.58 -4.15
N ASP A 85 7.08 -2.53 -2.98
CA ASP A 85 7.76 -2.55 -1.68
C ASP A 85 8.31 -3.95 -1.32
N LEU A 86 7.50 -5.00 -1.49
CA LEU A 86 7.88 -6.38 -1.21
C LEU A 86 7.49 -7.33 -2.35
N ARG A 87 8.18 -8.47 -2.39
CA ARG A 87 7.82 -9.65 -3.19
C ARG A 87 7.55 -10.83 -2.28
N VAL A 88 6.55 -11.64 -2.65
CA VAL A 88 6.19 -12.88 -1.95
C VAL A 88 5.82 -13.95 -2.97
N THR A 89 6.28 -15.18 -2.78
CA THR A 89 5.92 -16.32 -3.64
C THR A 89 4.63 -16.96 -3.11
N ILE A 90 3.60 -17.01 -3.95
CA ILE A 90 2.32 -17.67 -3.67
C ILE A 90 1.89 -18.45 -4.91
N LEU A 91 1.56 -19.74 -4.75
CA LEU A 91 1.28 -20.67 -5.86
C LEU A 91 2.42 -20.67 -6.91
N ASP A 92 3.66 -20.82 -6.44
CA ASP A 92 4.89 -20.81 -7.25
C ASP A 92 5.11 -19.56 -8.13
N LYS A 93 4.34 -18.49 -7.91
CA LYS A 93 4.46 -17.21 -8.62
C LYS A 93 4.90 -16.11 -7.66
N GLU A 94 5.87 -15.31 -8.07
CA GLU A 94 6.25 -14.10 -7.34
C GLU A 94 5.15 -13.04 -7.51
N ARG A 95 4.60 -12.57 -6.38
CA ARG A 95 3.55 -11.55 -6.31
C ARG A 95 4.10 -10.22 -5.82
N LYS A 96 3.59 -9.14 -6.39
CA LYS A 96 3.94 -7.77 -6.01
C LYS A 96 3.09 -7.33 -4.84
N VAL A 97 3.74 -6.91 -3.75
CA VAL A 97 3.07 -6.42 -2.54
C VAL A 97 3.42 -4.95 -2.32
N GLU A 98 2.40 -4.12 -2.25
CA GLU A 98 2.51 -2.72 -1.82
C GLU A 98 2.11 -2.60 -0.36
N ASN A 99 2.96 -1.99 0.48
CA ASN A 99 2.72 -1.90 1.91
C ASN A 99 2.42 -0.47 2.37
N LYS A 100 1.23 -0.24 2.91
CA LYS A 100 0.80 1.10 3.34
C LYS A 100 0.62 1.17 4.85
N LYS A 101 1.52 1.91 5.50
CA LYS A 101 1.42 2.25 6.92
C LYS A 101 0.49 3.43 7.17
N TYR A 102 -0.55 3.19 7.96
CA TYR A 102 -1.47 4.22 8.44
C TYR A 102 -1.19 4.61 9.89
N ALA A 103 -1.54 5.86 10.22
CA ALA A 103 -1.68 6.28 11.59
C ALA A 103 -2.97 5.66 12.19
N SER A 104 -2.96 5.36 13.50
CA SER A 104 -3.97 4.61 14.25
C SER A 104 -5.39 5.21 14.31
N LYS A 105 -5.68 6.23 13.51
CA LYS A 105 -6.98 6.92 13.43
C LYS A 105 -7.38 7.25 11.99
N ALA A 106 -6.85 6.55 11.00
CA ALA A 106 -7.26 6.75 9.62
C ALA A 106 -8.72 6.33 9.46
N SER A 107 -9.61 7.30 9.24
CA SER A 107 -11.08 7.09 9.18
C SER A 107 -11.48 6.01 8.17
N ALA A 108 -10.77 5.93 7.04
CA ALA A 108 -11.00 4.92 6.01
C ALA A 108 -10.69 3.50 6.51
N LEU A 109 -9.58 3.30 7.20
CA LEU A 109 -9.17 1.97 7.70
C LEU A 109 -10.08 1.49 8.83
N HIS A 110 -10.48 2.41 9.72
CA HIS A 110 -11.46 2.10 10.77
C HIS A 110 -12.80 1.65 10.18
N ARG A 111 -13.26 2.29 9.10
CA ARG A 111 -14.48 1.88 8.39
C ARG A 111 -14.36 0.49 7.80
N ILE A 112 -13.24 0.17 7.14
CA ILE A 112 -12.98 -1.17 6.61
C ILE A 112 -13.01 -2.21 7.73
N ARG A 113 -12.30 -1.96 8.84
CA ARG A 113 -12.28 -2.89 9.98
C ARG A 113 -13.64 -3.10 10.61
N ARG A 114 -14.48 -2.06 10.69
CA ARG A 114 -15.86 -2.23 11.19
C ARG A 114 -16.66 -3.12 10.25
N LEU A 115 -16.55 -2.88 8.93
CA LEU A 115 -17.24 -3.70 7.93
C LEU A 115 -16.75 -5.15 7.98
N ILE A 116 -15.45 -5.37 8.09
CA ILE A 116 -14.85 -6.70 8.25
C ILE A 116 -15.27 -7.32 9.57
N GLY A 117 -15.30 -6.61 10.70
CA GLY A 117 -15.79 -7.17 11.97
C GLY A 117 -17.28 -7.59 11.95
N GLU A 118 -18.06 -7.14 10.96
CA GLU A 118 -19.43 -7.59 10.70
C GLU A 118 -19.49 -8.80 9.74
N THR A 119 -18.38 -9.18 9.09
CA THR A 119 -18.24 -10.30 8.15
C THR A 119 -16.89 -11.00 8.38
N ASP A 120 -16.35 -11.72 7.38
CA ASP A 120 -14.96 -12.19 7.42
C ASP A 120 -14.15 -11.55 6.29
N ILE A 121 -14.76 -11.44 5.10
CA ILE A 121 -14.14 -10.89 3.89
C ILE A 121 -15.04 -9.83 3.27
N LEU A 122 -14.47 -8.69 2.91
CA LEU A 122 -15.15 -7.60 2.22
C LEU A 122 -14.79 -7.61 0.73
N TYR A 123 -15.76 -7.84 -0.14
CA TYR A 123 -15.61 -7.68 -1.58
C TYR A 123 -16.06 -6.29 -2.01
N ILE A 124 -15.14 -5.50 -2.57
CA ILE A 124 -15.49 -4.24 -3.23
C ILE A 124 -15.81 -4.58 -4.69
N THR A 125 -17.07 -4.38 -5.09
CA THR A 125 -17.62 -4.83 -6.37
C THR A 125 -16.73 -4.43 -7.55
N GLY A 126 -16.25 -5.42 -8.29
CA GLY A 126 -15.44 -5.24 -9.50
C GLY A 126 -13.99 -4.83 -9.25
N PHE A 127 -13.54 -4.80 -7.98
CA PHE A 127 -12.24 -4.27 -7.62
C PHE A 127 -11.40 -5.28 -6.85
N CYS A 128 -11.59 -5.41 -5.53
CA CYS A 128 -10.71 -6.21 -4.68
C CYS A 128 -11.43 -6.86 -3.50
N TYR A 129 -10.80 -7.88 -2.92
CA TYR A 129 -11.22 -8.54 -1.69
C TYR A 129 -10.33 -8.10 -0.54
N ILE A 130 -10.92 -7.77 0.61
CA ILE A 130 -10.20 -7.31 1.81
C ILE A 130 -10.50 -8.27 2.97
N MET A 131 -9.45 -8.70 3.67
CA MET A 131 -9.56 -9.62 4.80
C MET A 131 -8.49 -9.35 5.85
N ASP A 132 -8.71 -9.83 7.06
CA ASP A 132 -7.68 -9.83 8.12
C ASP A 132 -6.58 -10.85 7.81
N GLU A 133 -5.40 -10.59 8.38
CA GLU A 133 -4.19 -11.38 8.22
C GLU A 133 -4.38 -12.88 8.40
N ASN A 134 -5.07 -13.32 9.45
CA ASN A 134 -5.24 -14.75 9.73
C ASN A 134 -6.07 -15.43 8.64
N ILE A 135 -7.12 -14.75 8.14
CA ILE A 135 -7.96 -15.24 7.05
C ILE A 135 -7.14 -15.33 5.76
N PHE A 136 -6.33 -14.30 5.46
CA PHE A 136 -5.44 -14.31 4.30
C PHE A 136 -4.53 -15.53 4.30
N TYR A 137 -3.87 -15.82 5.43
CA TYR A 137 -2.98 -16.98 5.51
C TYR A 137 -3.71 -18.31 5.46
N ASP A 138 -4.91 -18.42 6.05
CA ASP A 138 -5.72 -19.63 5.96
C ASP A 138 -6.13 -19.90 4.51
N VAL A 139 -6.61 -18.87 3.79
CA VAL A 139 -6.98 -18.99 2.37
C VAL A 139 -5.78 -19.37 1.51
N VAL A 140 -4.63 -18.70 1.68
CA VAL A 140 -3.42 -19.01 0.90
C VAL A 140 -2.94 -20.45 1.14
N LYS A 141 -2.93 -20.93 2.38
CA LYS A 141 -2.49 -22.30 2.70
C LYS A 141 -3.45 -23.38 2.17
N ASN A 142 -4.73 -23.08 2.09
CA ASN A 142 -5.75 -24.00 1.59
C ASN A 142 -5.99 -23.86 0.08
N SER A 143 -5.22 -23.03 -0.62
CA SER A 143 -5.46 -22.71 -2.04
C SER A 143 -5.52 -23.93 -2.97
N GLU A 144 -4.77 -24.99 -2.68
CA GLU A 144 -4.78 -26.25 -3.44
C GLU A 144 -6.04 -27.11 -3.21
N ASN A 145 -6.80 -26.84 -2.14
CA ASN A 145 -7.96 -27.62 -1.75
C ASN A 145 -9.27 -27.09 -2.34
N TYR A 146 -9.26 -25.91 -2.96
CA TYR A 146 -10.45 -25.38 -3.60
C TYR A 146 -10.56 -25.93 -5.02
N SER A 147 -11.73 -26.52 -5.32
CA SER A 147 -12.04 -26.92 -6.68
C SER A 147 -12.38 -25.67 -7.47
N VAL A 148 -11.67 -25.44 -8.58
CA VAL A 148 -11.92 -24.34 -9.54
C VAL A 148 -13.30 -24.52 -10.18
N GLY A 149 -14.35 -24.23 -9.42
CA GLY A 149 -15.71 -24.09 -9.92
C GLY A 149 -15.91 -22.63 -10.26
N GLU A 150 -16.33 -22.33 -11.49
CA GLU A 150 -16.71 -20.99 -11.92
C GLU A 150 -17.81 -20.42 -10.99
N ALA A 151 -17.39 -19.77 -9.91
CA ALA A 151 -18.31 -19.22 -8.94
C ALA A 151 -18.49 -17.74 -9.24
N ALA A 152 -19.38 -17.46 -10.19
CA ALA A 152 -19.79 -16.09 -10.51
C ALA A 152 -20.46 -15.37 -9.30
N ASN A 153 -20.63 -16.01 -8.14
CA ASN A 153 -21.22 -15.43 -6.93
C ASN A 153 -20.70 -16.12 -5.64
N ILE A 154 -19.40 -16.01 -5.33
CA ILE A 154 -18.85 -16.55 -4.08
C ILE A 154 -19.39 -15.75 -2.89
N LYS A 155 -20.25 -16.38 -2.08
CA LYS A 155 -20.79 -15.77 -0.84
C LYS A 155 -20.03 -16.18 0.42
N ALA A 156 -19.27 -17.26 0.34
CA ALA A 156 -18.41 -17.73 1.41
C ALA A 156 -17.27 -18.56 0.85
N ILE A 157 -16.16 -18.62 1.59
CA ILE A 157 -15.04 -19.53 1.36
C ILE A 157 -15.08 -20.60 2.44
N HIS A 158 -14.92 -21.86 2.06
CA HIS A 158 -14.88 -22.99 2.98
C HIS A 158 -13.48 -23.60 2.99
N THR A 159 -12.75 -23.42 4.08
CA THR A 159 -11.46 -24.11 4.29
C THR A 159 -11.73 -25.43 5.01
N ALA A 160 -10.69 -26.25 5.22
CA ALA A 160 -10.84 -27.49 5.98
C ALA A 160 -11.39 -27.27 7.39
N GLU A 161 -11.11 -26.10 7.99
CA GLU A 161 -11.42 -25.80 9.39
C GLU A 161 -12.44 -24.67 9.57
N ASN A 162 -12.56 -23.76 8.59
CA ASN A 162 -13.29 -22.51 8.75
C ASN A 162 -14.23 -22.23 7.58
N THR A 163 -15.23 -21.37 7.83
CA THR A 163 -16.09 -20.80 6.79
C THR A 163 -16.08 -19.29 6.92
N TYR A 164 -15.64 -18.60 5.86
CA TYR A 164 -15.52 -17.15 5.83
C TYR A 164 -16.59 -16.53 4.94
N LYS A 165 -17.44 -15.68 5.50
CA LYS A 165 -18.49 -14.97 4.77
C LYS A 165 -17.93 -13.81 3.99
N ILE A 166 -18.38 -13.70 2.73
CA ILE A 166 -18.05 -12.57 1.86
C ILE A 166 -19.23 -11.60 1.85
N ARG A 167 -18.95 -10.33 2.14
CA ARG A 167 -19.90 -9.23 2.00
C ARG A 167 -19.48 -8.33 0.85
N GLU A 168 -20.42 -8.09 -0.06
CA GLU A 168 -20.22 -7.15 -1.15
C GLU A 168 -20.56 -5.71 -0.75
N VAL A 169 -19.74 -4.75 -1.21
CA VAL A 169 -19.96 -3.30 -1.07
C VAL A 169 -19.58 -2.56 -2.35
N SER A 170 -20.25 -1.42 -2.59
CA SER A 170 -19.95 -0.54 -3.72
C SER A 170 -18.57 0.13 -3.60
N ASP A 171 -17.90 0.28 -4.74
CA ASP A 171 -16.58 0.93 -4.88
C ASP A 171 -16.55 2.46 -4.64
N ARG A 172 -17.73 3.10 -4.49
CA ARG A 172 -17.87 4.57 -4.43
C ARG A 172 -16.90 5.27 -3.46
N ASP A 173 -16.57 4.63 -2.33
CA ASP A 173 -15.78 5.23 -1.24
C ASP A 173 -14.33 4.72 -1.19
N PHE A 174 -13.89 3.95 -2.19
CA PHE A 174 -12.61 3.23 -2.16
C PHE A 174 -11.60 3.71 -3.20
N GLY A 175 -11.84 4.84 -3.87
CA GLY A 175 -10.91 5.43 -4.84
C GLY A 175 -9.50 5.74 -4.31
N TRP A 176 -9.29 5.79 -3.00
CA TRP A 176 -7.95 5.92 -2.41
C TRP A 176 -7.15 4.61 -2.46
N LEU A 177 -7.84 3.46 -2.41
CA LEU A 177 -7.22 2.13 -2.43
C LEU A 177 -6.78 1.75 -3.85
N HIS A 178 -7.55 2.15 -4.88
CA HIS A 178 -7.15 2.03 -6.30
C HIS A 178 -5.74 2.57 -6.56
N LYS A 179 -5.44 3.76 -6.02
CA LYS A 179 -4.13 4.41 -6.16
C LYS A 179 -2.96 3.56 -5.68
N PHE A 180 -3.19 2.62 -4.76
CA PHE A 180 -2.13 1.76 -4.23
C PHE A 180 -1.88 0.57 -5.15
N PHE A 181 -2.93 0.00 -5.72
CA PHE A 181 -2.79 -1.01 -6.77
C PHE A 181 -2.14 -0.43 -8.03
N GLU A 182 -2.54 0.78 -8.44
CA GLU A 182 -2.03 1.46 -9.64
C GLU A 182 -0.57 1.91 -9.55
N GLN A 183 -0.07 2.24 -8.34
CA GLN A 183 1.25 2.85 -8.18
C GLN A 183 2.35 1.98 -8.79
N ASP A 184 2.26 0.66 -8.60
CA ASP A 184 3.29 -0.32 -8.96
C ASP A 184 2.68 -1.65 -9.48
N TYR A 185 1.42 -1.59 -9.97
CA TYR A 185 0.64 -2.76 -10.42
C TYR A 185 0.67 -3.92 -9.42
N ALA A 186 0.41 -3.60 -8.15
CA ALA A 186 0.50 -4.59 -7.07
C ALA A 186 -0.58 -5.67 -7.22
N ASP A 187 -0.26 -6.93 -6.92
CA ASP A 187 -1.25 -8.00 -6.79
C ASP A 187 -1.96 -7.92 -5.42
N ILE A 188 -1.20 -7.47 -4.42
CA ILE A 188 -1.56 -7.43 -3.01
C ILE A 188 -1.24 -6.05 -2.46
N VAL A 189 -2.18 -5.46 -1.72
CA VAL A 189 -1.94 -4.28 -0.89
C VAL A 189 -2.12 -4.67 0.57
N SER A 190 -1.07 -4.50 1.37
CA SER A 190 -1.15 -4.65 2.82
C SER A 190 -1.37 -3.30 3.50
N LEU A 191 -2.31 -3.25 4.44
CA LEU A 191 -2.61 -2.06 5.23
C LEU A 191 -2.21 -2.31 6.69
N ASP A 192 -1.24 -1.54 7.18
CA ASP A 192 -0.73 -1.65 8.55
C ASP A 192 -1.29 -0.51 9.43
N GLU A 193 -1.88 -0.88 10.56
CA GLU A 193 -2.17 0.02 11.66
C GLU A 193 -1.35 -0.40 12.88
N SER A 194 -0.64 0.53 13.50
CA SER A 194 0.18 0.19 14.67
C SER A 194 -0.64 -0.56 15.73
N TYR A 195 -0.08 -1.68 16.23
CA TYR A 195 -0.67 -2.56 17.26
C TYR A 195 -1.88 -3.39 16.83
N ARG A 196 -2.16 -3.50 15.52
CA ARG A 196 -3.12 -4.45 14.98
C ARG A 196 -2.48 -5.33 13.92
N ASP A 197 -3.16 -6.41 13.58
CA ASP A 197 -2.78 -7.31 12.49
C ASP A 197 -2.93 -6.61 11.14
N PHE A 198 -2.27 -7.10 10.10
CA PHE A 198 -2.42 -6.50 8.78
C PHE A 198 -3.83 -6.76 8.21
N LEU A 199 -4.30 -5.83 7.38
CA LEU A 199 -5.37 -6.13 6.43
C LEU A 199 -4.73 -6.38 5.06
N PHE A 200 -5.19 -7.40 4.36
CA PHE A 200 -4.74 -7.71 3.00
C PHE A 200 -5.86 -7.41 2.02
N CYS A 201 -5.54 -6.64 1.00
CA CYS A 201 -6.42 -6.35 -0.13
C CYS A 201 -5.85 -7.07 -1.36
N LEU A 202 -6.65 -7.93 -2.00
CA LEU A 202 -6.24 -8.74 -3.14
C LEU A 202 -7.01 -8.34 -4.38
N GLN A 203 -6.32 -8.20 -5.52
CA GLN A 203 -7.02 -8.04 -6.79
C GLN A 203 -7.96 -9.22 -7.05
N THR A 204 -9.09 -8.94 -7.70
CA THR A 204 -10.09 -9.98 -8.00
C THR A 204 -9.51 -11.14 -8.81
N GLY A 205 -8.59 -10.87 -9.74
CA GLY A 205 -7.89 -11.90 -10.51
C GLY A 205 -7.08 -12.82 -9.60
N PHE A 206 -6.21 -12.26 -8.76
CA PHE A 206 -5.40 -13.03 -7.83
C PHE A 206 -6.24 -13.80 -6.81
N PHE A 207 -7.29 -13.18 -6.25
CA PHE A 207 -8.18 -13.85 -5.30
C PHE A 207 -8.85 -15.09 -5.92
N LYS A 208 -9.26 -15.01 -7.20
CA LYS A 208 -9.80 -16.15 -7.96
C LYS A 208 -8.76 -17.20 -8.34
N GLU A 209 -7.47 -16.89 -8.27
CA GLU A 209 -6.41 -17.88 -8.50
C GLU A 209 -6.16 -18.74 -7.25
N ILE A 210 -6.46 -18.21 -6.04
CA ILE A 210 -6.19 -18.89 -4.75
C ILE A 210 -7.41 -19.58 -4.14
N ILE A 211 -8.56 -19.54 -4.82
CA ILE A 211 -9.83 -20.21 -4.47
C ILE A 211 -10.43 -20.85 -5.71
#